data_AF-A0A972I2L2-F1
#
_entry.id   AF-A0A972I2L2-F1
#
_cell.length_a   1.000
_cell.length_b   1.000
_cell.length_c   1.000
_cell.angle_alpha   90.00
_cell.angle_beta   90.00
_cell.angle_gamma   90.00
#
_symmetry.space_group_name_H-M   'P 1'
#
loop_
_entity.id
_entity.type
_entity.pdbx_description
1 polymer ?
#
loop_
_entity_poly.entity_id
_entity_poly.type
_entity_poly.pdbx_seq_one_letter_code
_entity_poly.pdbx_strand_id
1 'polypeptide(L)'
;MKNKRKFIITIFLLLGVFVIGVTGYMMILNVGVVDALYMTVITISTVGYGEIGKMTDTSMVFSIFIIFLGLSVFAYGITNLISLFFEGELKDAWRKKKMDSKINELKNHYIICGAEK
;
A
#
# COMPACT_ATOMS: atom_id res chain seq x y z
N MET A 1 -0.12 15.13 -6.27
CA MET A 1 1.15 14.51 -6.79
C MET A 1 2.07 13.99 -5.70
N LYS A 2 2.30 14.74 -4.61
CA LYS A 2 3.08 14.25 -3.45
C LYS A 2 2.45 13.01 -2.80
N ASN A 3 1.11 12.93 -2.77
CA ASN A 3 0.39 11.83 -2.15
C ASN A 3 0.42 10.55 -2.99
N LYS A 4 0.35 10.67 -4.33
CA LYS A 4 0.62 9.53 -5.24
C LYS A 4 2.01 8.92 -5.04
N ARG A 5 3.07 9.74 -4.89
CA ARG A 5 4.43 9.24 -4.64
C ARG A 5 4.51 8.49 -3.31
N LYS A 6 3.93 9.05 -2.24
CA LYS A 6 3.86 8.39 -0.92
C LYS A 6 3.14 7.05 -1.01
N PHE A 7 1.99 7.00 -1.68
CA PHE A 7 1.22 5.77 -1.87
C PHE A 7 2.00 4.69 -2.63
N ILE A 8 2.68 5.05 -3.72
CA ILE A 8 3.54 4.12 -4.47
C ILE A 8 4.65 3.57 -3.56
N ILE A 9 5.33 4.45 -2.79
CA ILE A 9 6.36 4.02 -1.84
C ILE A 9 5.78 3.05 -0.80
N THR A 10 4.59 3.33 -0.26
CA THR A 10 3.95 2.43 0.71
C THR A 10 3.62 1.07 0.12
N ILE A 11 3.14 1.01 -1.13
CA ILE A 11 2.91 -0.26 -1.83
C ILE A 11 4.21 -1.05 -1.98
N PHE A 12 5.29 -0.39 -2.40
CA PHE A 12 6.60 -1.05 -2.53
C PHE A 12 7.13 -1.56 -1.19
N LEU A 13 6.97 -0.79 -0.11
CA LEU A 13 7.34 -1.21 1.24
C LEU A 13 6.52 -2.44 1.69
N LEU A 14 5.20 -2.43 1.44
CA LEU A 14 4.32 -3.52 1.82
C LEU A 14 4.65 -4.80 1.04
N LEU A 15 4.91 -4.68 -0.27
CA LEU A 15 5.42 -5.78 -1.09
C LEU A 15 6.77 -6.29 -0.57
N GLY A 16 7.68 -5.40 -0.19
CA GLY A 16 8.97 -5.76 0.40
C GLY A 16 8.81 -6.58 1.68
N VAL A 17 7.94 -6.13 2.60
CA VAL A 17 7.65 -6.88 3.83
C VAL A 17 7.03 -8.24 3.52
N PHE A 18 6.13 -8.32 2.54
CA PHE A 18 5.54 -9.59 2.12
C PHE A 18 6.59 -10.56 1.57
N VAL A 19 7.47 -10.10 0.68
CA VAL A 19 8.53 -10.95 0.12
C VAL A 19 9.48 -11.43 1.22
N ILE A 20 9.87 -10.55 2.14
CA ILE A 20 10.73 -10.92 3.29
C ILE A 20 10.02 -11.92 4.20
N GLY A 21 8.74 -11.70 4.50
CA GLY A 21 7.92 -12.61 5.32
C GLY A 21 7.83 -13.99 4.69
N VAL A 22 7.42 -14.08 3.42
CA VAL A 22 7.27 -15.36 2.70
C VAL A 22 8.60 -16.09 2.62
N THR A 23 9.66 -15.42 2.15
CA THR A 23 10.97 -16.06 2.00
C THR A 23 11.56 -16.48 3.35
N GLY A 24 11.42 -15.65 4.38
CA GLY A 24 11.87 -15.98 5.73
C GLY A 24 11.12 -17.16 6.33
N TYR A 25 9.80 -17.21 6.22
CA TYR A 25 9.02 -18.36 6.69
C TYR A 25 9.32 -19.64 5.91
N MET A 26 9.50 -19.57 4.59
CA MET A 26 9.93 -20.73 3.80
C MET A 26 11.27 -21.29 4.29
N MET A 27 12.26 -20.42 4.55
CA MET A 27 13.59 -20.85 4.95
C MET A 27 13.65 -21.34 6.40
N ILE A 28 12.98 -20.66 7.33
CA ILE A 28 13.07 -20.96 8.77
C ILE A 28 12.13 -22.11 9.17
N LEU A 29 10.90 -22.12 8.64
CA LEU A 29 9.91 -23.17 8.96
C LEU A 29 9.98 -24.36 7.99
N ASN A 30 10.73 -24.25 6.90
CA ASN A 30 10.87 -25.27 5.86
C ASN A 30 9.51 -25.74 5.30
N VAL A 31 8.64 -24.76 5.05
CA VAL A 31 7.27 -24.96 4.53
C VAL A 31 7.16 -24.54 3.07
N GLY A 32 6.09 -24.97 2.40
CA GLY A 32 5.82 -24.58 1.02
C GLY A 32 5.53 -23.08 0.86
N VAL A 33 5.61 -22.59 -0.38
CA VAL A 33 5.34 -21.17 -0.71
C VAL A 33 3.95 -20.74 -0.26
N VAL A 34 2.94 -21.60 -0.47
CA VAL A 34 1.54 -21.30 -0.13
C VAL A 34 1.37 -21.16 1.39
N ASP A 35 1.98 -22.05 2.15
CA ASP A 35 1.94 -22.04 3.61
C ASP A 35 2.64 -20.80 4.18
N ALA A 36 3.82 -20.45 3.64
CA ALA A 36 4.54 -19.25 4.05
C ALA A 36 3.79 -17.96 3.66
N LEU A 37 3.13 -17.94 2.50
CA LEU A 37 2.25 -16.84 2.10
C LEU A 37 1.07 -16.70 3.03
N TYR A 38 0.38 -17.80 3.33
CA TYR A 38 -0.72 -17.81 4.27
C TYR A 38 -0.28 -17.31 5.64
N MET A 39 0.84 -17.84 6.18
CA MET A 39 1.43 -17.41 7.45
C MET A 39 1.69 -15.90 7.46
N THR A 40 2.33 -15.38 6.41
CA THR A 40 2.61 -13.94 6.28
C THR A 40 1.32 -13.11 6.27
N VAL A 41 0.30 -13.55 5.52
CA VAL A 41 -0.99 -12.86 5.44
C VAL A 41 -1.68 -12.83 6.81
N ILE A 42 -1.82 -13.97 7.49
CA ILE A 42 -2.53 -14.03 8.79
C ILE A 42 -1.80 -13.23 9.87
N THR A 43 -0.47 -13.14 9.80
CA THR A 43 0.36 -12.36 10.72
C THR A 43 0.19 -10.86 10.48
N ILE A 44 0.35 -10.38 9.25
CA ILE A 44 0.25 -8.95 8.92
C ILE A 44 -1.19 -8.43 9.06
N SER A 45 -2.18 -9.25 8.70
CA SER A 45 -3.60 -8.91 8.82
C SER A 45 -4.12 -8.92 10.27
N THR A 46 -3.29 -9.32 11.24
CA THR A 46 -3.65 -9.46 12.66
C THR A 46 -4.75 -10.48 12.96
N VAL A 47 -5.09 -11.34 11.98
CA VAL A 47 -6.14 -12.36 12.16
C VAL A 47 -5.64 -13.52 13.04
N GLY A 48 -4.43 -14.02 12.78
CA GLY A 48 -3.76 -15.01 13.64
C GLY A 48 -4.50 -16.35 13.81
N TYR A 49 -4.80 -17.07 12.72
CA TYR A 49 -5.47 -18.39 12.76
C TYR A 49 -4.64 -19.54 13.36
N GLY A 50 -3.40 -19.29 13.78
CA GLY A 50 -2.46 -20.30 14.27
C GLY A 50 -1.23 -20.44 13.39
N GLU A 51 -0.18 -21.02 13.96
CA GLU A 51 1.14 -21.13 13.32
C GLU A 51 1.19 -22.32 12.37
N ILE A 52 1.74 -22.13 11.17
CA ILE A 52 2.01 -23.24 10.25
C ILE A 52 3.43 -23.76 10.48
N GLY A 53 3.57 -25.08 10.60
CA GLY A 53 4.85 -25.74 10.81
C GLY A 53 5.28 -25.75 12.28
N LYS A 54 6.51 -26.20 12.54
CA LYS A 54 7.06 -26.25 13.89
C LYS A 54 7.76 -24.93 14.19
N MET A 55 7.15 -24.11 15.05
CA MET A 55 7.85 -22.92 15.54
C MET A 55 9.06 -23.29 16.39
N THR A 56 10.13 -22.55 16.17
CA THR A 56 11.37 -22.55 16.93
C THR A 56 11.60 -21.14 17.48
N ASP A 57 12.48 -20.98 18.46
CA ASP A 57 12.82 -19.66 19.00
C ASP A 57 13.23 -18.67 17.90
N THR A 58 13.92 -19.15 16.86
CA THR A 58 14.31 -18.35 15.70
C THR A 58 13.10 -17.87 14.88
N SER A 59 12.12 -18.73 14.58
CA SER A 59 10.94 -18.34 13.81
C SER A 59 10.00 -17.44 14.61
N MET A 60 9.96 -17.59 15.94
CA MET A 60 9.22 -16.70 16.83
C MET A 60 9.82 -15.30 16.83
N VAL A 61 11.14 -15.18 17.02
CA VAL A 61 11.84 -13.88 16.96
C VAL A 61 11.65 -13.23 15.60
N PHE A 62 11.78 -13.99 14.50
CA PHE A 62 11.50 -13.49 13.16
C PHE A 62 10.05 -12.98 13.01
N SER A 63 9.08 -13.73 13.52
CA SER A 63 7.67 -13.34 13.49
C SER A 63 7.41 -12.04 14.23
N ILE A 64 8.06 -11.82 15.38
CA ILE A 64 7.96 -10.57 16.14
C ILE A 64 8.39 -9.38 15.27
N PHE A 65 9.52 -9.49 14.57
CA PHE A 65 9.97 -8.43 13.65
C PHE A 65 8.99 -8.20 12.50
N ILE A 66 8.48 -9.27 11.88
CA ILE A 66 7.49 -9.17 10.80
C ILE A 66 6.19 -8.53 11.30
N ILE A 67 5.74 -8.83 12.51
CA ILE A 67 4.55 -8.20 13.10
C ILE A 67 4.75 -6.70 13.23
N PHE A 68 5.85 -6.25 13.87
CA PHE A 68 6.08 -4.81 14.06
C PHE A 68 6.23 -4.06 12.74
N LEU A 69 7.01 -4.59 11.80
CA LEU A 69 7.22 -3.96 10.49
C LEU A 69 5.96 -4.01 9.62
N GLY A 70 5.34 -5.18 9.50
CA GLY A 70 4.17 -5.41 8.69
C GLY A 70 2.98 -4.62 9.16
N LEU A 71 2.69 -4.63 10.47
CA LEU A 71 1.57 -3.86 11.03
C LEU A 71 1.77 -2.36 10.84
N SER A 72 2.99 -1.85 11.06
CA SER A 72 3.29 -0.42 10.90
C SER A 72 3.09 0.04 9.45
N VAL A 73 3.64 -0.71 8.49
CA VAL A 73 3.51 -0.39 7.06
C VAL A 73 2.07 -0.55 6.59
N PHE A 74 1.37 -1.59 7.05
CA PHE A 74 -0.03 -1.84 6.71
C PHE A 74 -0.95 -0.73 7.25
N ALA A 75 -0.82 -0.35 8.52
CA ALA A 75 -1.59 0.74 9.13
C ALA A 75 -1.34 2.09 8.44
N TYR A 76 -0.07 2.39 8.11
CA TYR A 76 0.27 3.58 7.34
C TYR A 76 -0.32 3.54 5.92
N GLY A 77 -0.32 2.37 5.28
CA GLY A 77 -0.94 2.13 3.97
C GLY A 77 -2.43 2.39 3.96
N ILE A 78 -3.17 1.93 4.98
CA ILE A 78 -4.61 2.21 5.12
C ILE A 78 -4.86 3.71 5.22
N THR A 79 -4.10 4.41 6.06
CA THR A 79 -4.24 5.87 6.22
C THR A 79 -4.02 6.60 4.88
N ASN A 80 -2.97 6.23 4.14
CA ASN A 80 -2.70 6.82 2.82
C ASN A 80 -3.79 6.48 1.79
N LEU A 81 -4.35 5.28 1.85
CA LEU A 81 -5.44 4.86 0.98
C LEU A 81 -6.69 5.69 1.25
N ILE A 82 -7.07 5.87 2.51
CA ILE A 82 -8.19 6.74 2.92
C ILE A 82 -7.95 8.17 2.41
N SER A 83 -6.76 8.75 2.64
CA SER A 83 -6.42 10.08 2.12
C SER A 83 -6.63 10.19 0.61
N LEU A 84 -6.26 9.19 -0.19
CA LEU A 84 -6.48 9.24 -1.65
C LEU A 84 -7.96 9.27 -2.06
N PHE A 85 -8.83 8.57 -1.31
CA PHE A 85 -10.26 8.56 -1.57
C PHE A 85 -10.95 9.84 -1.11
N PHE A 86 -10.56 10.38 0.06
CA PHE A 86 -11.25 11.51 0.69
C PHE A 86 -10.69 12.88 0.30
N GLU A 87 -9.40 13.01 -0.03
CA GLU A 87 -8.77 14.31 -0.34
C GLU A 87 -9.13 14.88 -1.73
N GLY A 88 -10.00 14.22 -2.50
CA GLY A 88 -10.47 14.77 -3.77
C GLY A 88 -9.41 14.87 -4.88
N GLU A 89 -8.16 14.46 -4.66
CA GLU A 89 -7.09 14.47 -5.70
C GLU A 89 -7.54 13.71 -6.96
N LEU A 90 -8.30 12.61 -6.79
CA LEU A 90 -8.87 11.86 -7.92
C LEU A 90 -9.96 12.67 -8.64
N LYS A 91 -10.85 13.32 -7.87
CA LYS A 91 -11.96 14.13 -8.40
C LYS A 91 -11.44 15.37 -9.12
N ASP A 92 -10.41 16.02 -8.60
CA ASP A 92 -9.76 17.17 -9.22
C ASP A 92 -8.97 16.78 -10.47
N ALA A 93 -8.26 15.64 -10.44
CA ALA A 93 -7.59 15.12 -11.63
C ALA A 93 -8.60 14.77 -12.74
N TRP A 94 -9.73 14.16 -12.39
CA TRP A 94 -10.82 13.87 -13.33
C TRP A 94 -11.51 15.13 -13.84
N ARG A 95 -11.78 16.10 -12.97
CA ARG A 95 -12.37 17.40 -13.34
C ARG A 95 -11.45 18.15 -14.29
N LYS A 96 -10.14 18.19 -14.01
CA LYS A 96 -9.13 18.83 -14.85
C LYS A 96 -9.04 18.14 -16.21
N LYS A 97 -8.96 16.80 -16.26
CA LYS A 97 -8.94 16.05 -17.52
C LYS A 97 -10.21 16.27 -18.35
N LYS A 98 -11.38 16.34 -17.71
CA LYS A 98 -12.66 16.64 -18.38
C LYS A 98 -12.71 18.08 -18.90
N MET A 99 -12.17 19.02 -18.14
CA MET A 99 -12.05 20.42 -18.53
C MET A 99 -11.09 20.58 -19.72
N ASP A 100 -9.91 19.97 -19.68
CA ASP A 100 -8.91 20.01 -20.76
C ASP A 100 -9.48 19.44 -22.06
N SER A 101 -10.24 18.34 -21.98
CA SER A 101 -10.93 17.78 -23.14
C SER A 101 -11.94 18.76 -23.75
N LYS A 102 -12.72 19.46 -22.93
CA LYS A 102 -13.65 20.49 -23.40
C LYS A 102 -12.94 21.71 -23.98
N ILE A 103 -11.80 22.11 -23.41
CA ILE A 103 -10.99 23.22 -23.90
C ILE A 103 -10.43 22.90 -25.30
N ASN A 104 -9.98 21.66 -25.52
CA ASN A 104 -9.45 21.23 -26.82
C ASN A 104 -10.49 21.24 -27.96
N GLU A 105 -11.78 21.16 -27.64
CA GLU A 105 -12.87 21.24 -28.62
C GLU A 105 -13.25 22.70 -28.97
N LEU A 106 -12.86 23.68 -28.15
CA LEU A 106 -13.20 25.08 -28.37
C LEU A 106 -12.24 25.74 -29.38
N LYS A 107 -12.80 26.36 -30.43
CA LYS A 107 -12.05 27.20 -31.39
C LYS A 107 -12.44 28.67 -31.23
N ASN A 108 -11.50 29.59 -31.38
CA ASN A 108 -11.68 31.04 -31.20
C ASN A 108 -12.29 31.44 -29.85
N HIS A 109 -11.74 30.93 -28.75
CA HIS A 109 -12.16 31.30 -27.41
C HIS A 109 -11.13 32.20 -26.72
N TYR A 110 -11.59 32.99 -25.76
CA TYR A 110 -10.75 33.86 -24.94
C TYR A 110 -10.60 33.27 -23.53
N ILE A 111 -9.39 33.31 -22.97
CA ILE A 111 -9.12 32.91 -21.58
C ILE A 111 -9.05 34.17 -20.72
N ILE A 112 -9.97 34.28 -19.75
CA ILE A 112 -9.98 35.39 -18.80
C ILE A 112 -9.24 34.95 -17.54
N CYS A 113 -8.10 35.57 -17.27
CA CYS A 113 -7.32 35.34 -16.05
C CYS A 113 -7.73 36.35 -14.98
N GLY A 114 -8.37 35.87 -13.90
CA GLY A 114 -8.63 36.67 -12.70
C GLY A 114 -7.49 36.53 -11.70
N ALA A 115 -6.98 37.66 -11.19
CA ALA A 115 -6.08 37.68 -10.04
C ALA A 115 -6.84 38.25 -8.83
N GLU A 116 -7.01 37.42 -7.81
CA GLU A 116 -7.56 37.83 -6.51
C GLU A 116 -6.43 38.41 -5.65
N LYS A 117 -6.72 39.45 -4.86
CA LYS A 117 -5.75 40.12 -3.97
C LYS A 117 -5.69 39.46 -2.60
#